data_AF-A0A957T1D5-F1
#
_entry.id   AF-A0A957T1D5-F1
#
_cell.length_a   1.000
_cell.length_b   1.000
_cell.length_c   1.000
_cell.angle_alpha   90.00
_cell.angle_beta   90.00
_cell.angle_gamma   90.00
#
_symmetry.space_group_name_H-M   'P 1'
#
loop_
_entity.id
_entity.type
_entity.pdbx_description
1 polymer ?
#
loop_
_entity_poly.entity_id
_entity_poly.type
_entity_poly.pdbx_seq_one_letter_code
_entity_poly.pdbx_strand_id
1 'polypeptide(L)'
;DHAGIATQNVVERMLDKQGISRHDMGREAFVQEVWSWKDEYHGRISTQQRRMGISTDWHRERFTLDDGLSEAVLEAFITLYNEGLIYRGNRLVNWCPRCASAISDLEVEYEEEQGTLYTFRYPLKPNGDGSGPQYLEVSTTRPETILGDTAVAVHPEDARYKDVVGRTAIVPMLNREIPIIADAYVDPEFGTGALKVTPGHDPNDYEIGLRHDLPMINIMNPDATLNQEAGDYAGLDRFVARKKLWADMEAAGLTVRTEERLHQVGHCQRCHTIVEPLLSEQWWVKMEPLAKPAIEAVRSGAIKIVPERFERTYFNWMENIRDWCISRQLWWGHRIPIWYGPDGHVFAARDESEAQEQAIAHYGEAVHLEQDPDVLDTW
;
A
#
# COMPACT_ATOMS: atom_id res chain seq x y z
N ASP A 1 23.23 8.52 1.13
CA ASP A 1 22.03 7.73 1.42
C ASP A 1 22.24 6.29 0.98
N HIS A 2 21.76 5.34 1.78
CA HIS A 2 21.71 3.90 1.51
C HIS A 2 20.64 3.50 0.49
N ALA A 3 19.66 4.37 0.22
CA ALA A 3 18.66 4.25 -0.83
C ALA A 3 17.76 3.00 -0.77
N GLY A 4 17.67 2.31 0.39
CA GLY A 4 16.80 1.17 0.68
C GLY A 4 16.45 0.29 -0.53
N ILE A 5 15.18 0.36 -0.96
CA ILE A 5 14.62 -0.41 -2.08
C ILE A 5 15.32 -0.20 -3.44
N ALA A 6 16.06 0.89 -3.68
CA ALA A 6 16.77 1.12 -4.94
C ALA A 6 18.05 0.30 -4.96
N THR A 7 18.84 0.43 -3.90
CA THR A 7 20.04 -0.38 -3.73
C THR A 7 19.68 -1.86 -3.74
N GLN A 8 18.66 -2.25 -2.97
CA GLN A 8 18.20 -3.63 -2.94
C GLN A 8 17.77 -4.12 -4.32
N ASN A 9 16.94 -3.37 -5.06
CA ASN A 9 16.52 -3.73 -6.41
C ASN A 9 17.67 -3.82 -7.43
N VAL A 10 18.75 -3.05 -7.26
CA VAL A 10 19.93 -3.11 -8.13
C VAL A 10 20.76 -4.35 -7.83
N VAL A 11 20.96 -4.66 -6.54
CA VAL A 11 21.70 -5.86 -6.11
C VAL A 11 20.92 -7.13 -6.48
N GLU A 12 19.61 -7.18 -6.25
CA GLU A 12 18.76 -8.29 -6.71
C GLU A 12 18.87 -8.49 -8.23
N ARG A 13 18.76 -7.43 -9.03
CA ARG A 13 18.96 -7.52 -10.49
C ARG A 13 20.35 -8.00 -10.90
N MET A 14 21.37 -7.76 -10.08
CA MET A 14 22.73 -8.25 -10.32
C MET A 14 22.83 -9.75 -10.01
N LEU A 15 22.19 -10.21 -8.93
CA LEU A 15 22.14 -11.62 -8.53
C LEU A 15 21.27 -12.45 -9.47
N ASP A 16 20.15 -11.90 -9.95
CA ASP A 16 19.27 -12.54 -10.94
C ASP A 16 20.03 -12.90 -12.23
N LYS A 17 20.96 -12.03 -12.68
CA LYS A 17 21.83 -12.31 -13.84
C LYS A 17 22.77 -13.49 -13.62
N GLN A 18 23.04 -13.83 -12.36
CA GLN A 18 23.82 -14.99 -11.94
C GLN A 18 22.92 -16.21 -11.65
N GLY A 19 21.60 -16.05 -11.74
CA GLY A 19 20.62 -17.09 -11.44
C GLY A 19 20.45 -17.37 -9.94
N ILE A 20 20.80 -16.41 -9.08
CA ILE A 20 20.73 -16.53 -7.62
C ILE A 20 19.66 -15.58 -7.10
N SER A 21 18.70 -16.09 -6.31
CA SER A 21 17.74 -15.25 -5.59
C SER A 21 18.29 -14.85 -4.23
N ARG A 22 17.85 -13.69 -3.71
CA ARG A 22 18.13 -13.29 -2.31
C ARG A 22 17.68 -14.37 -1.32
N HIS A 23 16.60 -15.09 -1.64
CA HIS A 23 16.04 -16.14 -0.80
C HIS A 23 16.96 -17.37 -0.74
N ASP A 24 17.74 -17.64 -1.79
CA ASP A 24 18.69 -18.75 -1.83
C ASP A 24 19.92 -18.47 -0.94
N MET A 25 20.32 -17.20 -0.81
CA MET A 25 21.48 -16.78 -0.01
C MET A 25 21.15 -16.56 1.47
N GLY A 26 19.91 -16.18 1.78
CA GLY A 26 19.50 -15.75 3.11
C GLY A 26 19.86 -14.29 3.42
N ARG A 27 19.22 -13.74 4.47
CA ARG A 27 19.26 -12.30 4.80
C ARG A 27 20.67 -11.79 5.10
N GLU A 28 21.44 -12.51 5.92
CA GLU A 28 22.78 -12.06 6.32
C GLU A 28 23.74 -11.96 5.13
N ALA A 29 23.82 -13.01 4.32
CA ALA A 29 24.68 -13.04 3.13
C ALA A 29 24.24 -11.98 2.10
N PHE A 30 22.93 -11.81 1.92
CA PHE A 30 22.41 -10.75 1.05
C PHE A 30 22.81 -9.35 1.52
N VAL A 31 22.66 -9.06 2.82
CA VAL A 31 23.04 -7.75 3.39
C VAL A 31 24.53 -7.48 3.25
N GLN A 32 25.39 -8.50 3.40
CA GLN A 32 26.83 -8.38 3.14
C GLN A 32 27.15 -8.04 1.68
N GLU A 33 26.43 -8.63 0.73
CA GLU A 33 26.58 -8.30 -0.69
C GLU A 33 26.16 -6.84 -0.96
N VAL A 34 25.08 -6.38 -0.33
CA VAL A 34 24.64 -4.98 -0.44
C VAL A 34 25.68 -4.01 0.13
N TRP A 35 26.32 -4.32 1.26
CA TRP A 35 27.43 -3.53 1.80
C TRP A 35 28.61 -3.46 0.83
N SER A 36 28.98 -4.59 0.22
CA SER A 36 30.07 -4.66 -0.77
C SER A 36 29.78 -3.80 -1.99
N TRP A 37 28.55 -3.87 -2.50
CA TRP A 37 28.07 -3.00 -3.58
C TRP A 37 28.13 -1.53 -3.16
N LYS A 38 27.65 -1.19 -1.96
CA LYS A 38 27.66 0.19 -1.45
C LYS A 38 29.09 0.74 -1.40
N ASP A 39 30.07 -0.03 -0.95
CA ASP A 39 31.45 0.45 -0.81
C ASP A 39 32.11 0.71 -2.18
N GLU A 40 31.86 -0.15 -3.17
CA GLU A 40 32.31 0.06 -4.54
C GLU A 40 31.73 1.35 -5.13
N TYR A 41 30.41 1.54 -5.03
CA TYR A 41 29.73 2.69 -5.62
C TYR A 41 29.98 3.98 -4.84
N HIS A 42 30.11 3.91 -3.53
CA HIS A 42 30.52 5.04 -2.70
C HIS A 42 31.90 5.58 -3.13
N GLY A 43 32.88 4.69 -3.34
CA GLY A 43 34.20 5.08 -3.84
C GLY A 43 34.15 5.78 -5.20
N ARG A 44 33.29 5.30 -6.10
CA ARG A 44 33.05 5.93 -7.42
C ARG A 44 32.40 7.30 -7.29
N ILE A 45 31.33 7.42 -6.52
CA ILE A 45 30.60 8.68 -6.30
C ILE A 45 31.54 9.73 -5.67
N SER A 46 32.26 9.36 -4.62
CA SER A 46 33.22 10.25 -3.94
C SER A 46 34.32 10.73 -4.91
N THR A 47 34.87 9.83 -5.72
CA THR A 47 35.88 10.18 -6.74
C THR A 47 35.34 11.16 -7.78
N GLN A 48 34.13 10.94 -8.27
CA GLN A 48 33.48 11.82 -9.25
C GLN A 48 33.23 13.21 -8.67
N GLN A 49 32.68 13.30 -7.45
CA GLN A 49 32.42 14.57 -6.78
C GLN A 49 33.70 15.38 -6.51
N ARG A 50 34.76 14.72 -6.05
CA ARG A 50 36.08 15.34 -5.86
C ARG A 50 36.66 15.83 -7.18
N ARG A 51 36.53 15.05 -8.26
CA ARG A 51 36.99 15.44 -9.60
C ARG A 51 36.23 16.64 -10.16
N MET A 52 34.95 16.80 -9.82
CA MET A 52 34.15 17.98 -10.16
C MET A 52 34.52 19.22 -9.34
N GLY A 53 35.39 19.09 -8.33
CA GLY A 53 35.80 20.20 -7.47
C GLY A 53 34.77 20.58 -6.41
N ILE A 54 33.90 19.65 -6.00
CA ILE A 54 32.93 19.89 -4.92
C ILE A 54 33.69 20.07 -3.60
N SER A 55 33.58 21.27 -3.02
CA SER A 55 34.36 21.74 -1.87
C SER A 55 33.69 21.50 -0.51
N THR A 56 32.95 20.41 -0.36
CA THR A 56 32.31 20.00 0.90
C THR A 56 33.34 19.51 1.93
N ASP A 57 32.95 19.50 3.22
CA ASP A 57 33.79 18.97 4.29
C ASP A 57 33.79 17.43 4.29
N TRP A 58 34.75 16.86 3.59
CA TRP A 58 34.94 15.41 3.47
C TRP A 58 35.28 14.70 4.79
N HIS A 59 35.72 15.43 5.83
CA HIS A 59 35.99 14.82 7.13
C HIS A 59 34.71 14.53 7.91
N ARG A 60 33.59 15.15 7.52
CA ARG A 60 32.26 14.97 8.12
C ARG A 60 31.32 14.20 7.20
N GLU A 61 31.86 13.40 6.29
CA GLU A 61 31.05 12.53 5.45
C GLU A 61 30.22 11.59 6.33
N ARG A 62 28.92 11.48 5.99
CA ARG A 62 27.95 10.65 6.71
C ARG A 62 27.28 9.68 5.77
N PHE A 63 26.92 8.52 6.32
CA PHE A 63 26.14 7.50 5.65
C PHE A 63 24.92 7.18 6.49
N THR A 64 23.76 7.03 5.87
CA THR A 64 22.49 6.90 6.60
C THR A 64 22.44 5.69 7.53
N LEU A 65 23.17 4.61 7.23
CA LEU A 65 23.33 3.44 8.10
C LEU A 65 24.67 3.46 8.88
N ASP A 66 25.32 4.61 9.03
CA ASP A 66 26.42 4.74 9.99
C ASP A 66 25.88 4.82 11.43
N ASP A 67 26.73 4.52 12.41
CA ASP A 67 26.33 4.46 13.82
C ASP A 67 25.64 5.75 14.28
N GLY A 68 26.17 6.91 13.89
CA GLY A 68 25.66 8.21 14.35
C GLY A 68 24.27 8.53 13.82
N LEU A 69 24.03 8.29 12.52
CA LEU A 69 22.71 8.52 11.92
C LEU A 69 21.71 7.41 12.28
N SER A 70 22.15 6.18 12.50
CA SER A 70 21.28 5.08 12.94
C SER A 70 20.75 5.34 14.35
N GLU A 71 21.58 5.83 15.27
CA GLU A 71 21.12 6.26 16.60
C GLU A 71 20.10 7.40 16.54
N ALA A 72 20.29 8.36 15.63
CA ALA A 72 19.34 9.45 15.45
C ALA A 72 17.96 8.97 14.94
N VAL A 73 17.95 7.95 14.07
CA VAL A 73 16.70 7.32 13.59
C VAL A 73 16.01 6.56 14.72
N LEU A 74 16.75 5.81 15.54
CA LEU A 74 16.21 5.11 16.71
C LEU A 74 15.57 6.08 17.71
N GLU A 75 16.27 7.18 18.03
CA GLU A 75 15.74 8.24 18.91
C GLU A 75 14.44 8.83 18.37
N ALA A 76 14.40 9.18 17.08
CA ALA A 76 13.23 9.76 16.44
C ALA A 76 12.05 8.78 16.48
N PHE A 77 12.28 7.50 16.16
CA PHE A 77 11.23 6.49 16.20
C PHE A 77 10.65 6.35 17.61
N ILE A 78 11.50 6.14 18.62
CA ILE A 78 11.05 5.91 20.00
C ILE A 78 10.31 7.14 20.53
N THR A 79 10.79 8.34 20.23
CA THR A 79 10.12 9.59 20.63
C THR A 79 8.72 9.68 20.02
N LEU A 80 8.60 9.52 18.69
CA LEU A 80 7.31 9.60 18.00
C LEU A 80 6.35 8.46 18.41
N TYR A 81 6.87 7.28 18.72
CA TYR A 81 6.10 6.17 19.27
C TYR A 81 5.54 6.50 20.65
N ASN A 82 6.38 7.00 21.56
CA ASN A 82 5.97 7.37 22.91
C ASN A 82 4.97 8.55 22.92
N GLU A 83 5.05 9.45 21.93
CA GLU A 83 4.08 10.53 21.71
C GLU A 83 2.75 10.04 21.08
N GLY A 84 2.63 8.76 20.72
CA GLY A 84 1.44 8.18 20.09
C GLY A 84 1.23 8.65 18.64
N LEU A 85 2.28 9.17 18.00
CA LEU A 85 2.30 9.59 16.60
C LEU A 85 2.62 8.40 15.68
N ILE A 86 3.44 7.45 16.12
CA ILE A 86 3.61 6.16 15.44
C ILE A 86 2.56 5.18 15.95
N TYR A 87 1.90 4.47 15.04
CA TYR A 87 0.94 3.43 15.36
C TYR A 87 0.97 2.31 14.31
N ARG A 88 0.52 1.12 14.71
CA ARG A 88 0.32 -0.02 13.81
C ARG A 88 -1.14 -0.07 13.38
N GLY A 89 -1.39 -0.27 12.09
CA GLY A 89 -2.74 -0.30 11.56
C GLY A 89 -2.84 -1.04 10.24
N ASN A 90 -3.95 -1.77 10.07
CA ASN A 90 -4.31 -2.40 8.80
C ASN A 90 -5.00 -1.40 7.89
N ARG A 91 -4.27 -0.93 6.87
CA ARG A 91 -4.76 0.05 5.89
C ARG A 91 -4.43 -0.42 4.49
N LEU A 92 -5.11 0.19 3.52
CA LEU A 92 -4.77 -0.01 2.13
C LEU A 92 -3.40 0.62 1.85
N VAL A 93 -2.47 -0.18 1.33
CA VAL A 93 -1.14 0.25 0.92
C VAL A 93 -0.96 0.05 -0.57
N ASN A 94 -0.08 0.86 -1.16
CA ASN A 94 0.46 0.59 -2.48
C ASN A 94 1.46 -0.57 -2.36
N TRP A 95 1.08 -1.76 -2.82
CA TRP A 95 1.91 -2.95 -2.75
C TRP A 95 2.56 -3.24 -4.10
N CYS A 96 3.87 -3.42 -4.11
CA CYS A 96 4.58 -3.89 -5.30
C CYS A 96 4.78 -5.41 -5.21
N PRO A 97 4.04 -6.24 -5.99
CA PRO A 97 4.14 -7.70 -5.89
C PRO A 97 5.51 -8.25 -6.31
N ARG A 98 6.24 -7.50 -7.14
CA ARG A 98 7.59 -7.86 -7.58
C ARG A 98 8.65 -7.58 -6.52
N CYS A 99 8.58 -6.45 -5.84
CA CYS A 99 9.48 -6.13 -4.74
C CYS A 99 9.05 -6.78 -3.41
N ALA A 100 7.80 -7.27 -3.36
CA ALA A 100 7.14 -7.80 -2.17
C ALA A 100 7.23 -6.82 -0.99
N SER A 101 6.90 -5.55 -1.24
CA SER A 101 6.94 -4.48 -0.23
C SER A 101 5.86 -3.45 -0.50
N ALA A 102 5.36 -2.85 0.59
CA ALA A 102 4.65 -1.58 0.53
C ALA A 102 5.58 -0.48 -0.01
N ILE A 103 5.02 0.46 -0.77
CA ILE A 103 5.68 1.67 -1.27
C ILE A 103 4.82 2.90 -0.97
N SER A 104 5.43 4.08 -0.90
CA SER A 104 4.69 5.32 -0.65
C SER A 104 3.92 5.80 -1.90
N ASP A 105 2.92 6.67 -1.72
CA ASP A 105 2.24 7.34 -2.84
C ASP A 105 3.21 8.10 -3.77
N LEU A 106 4.31 8.61 -3.22
CA LEU A 106 5.36 9.33 -3.96
C LEU A 106 6.24 8.41 -4.82
N GLU A 107 6.17 7.09 -4.60
CA GLU A 107 6.92 6.07 -5.34
C GLU A 107 6.06 5.34 -6.39
N VAL A 108 4.80 5.80 -6.59
CA VAL A 108 3.90 5.32 -7.64
C VAL A 108 3.90 6.31 -8.80
N GLU A 109 4.24 5.82 -9.99
CA GLU A 109 4.18 6.57 -11.24
C GLU A 109 2.96 6.14 -12.04
N TYR A 110 2.12 7.09 -12.45
CA TYR A 110 0.91 6.80 -13.22
C TYR A 110 1.19 6.91 -14.72
N GLU A 111 0.84 5.85 -15.45
CA GLU A 111 0.93 5.78 -16.90
C GLU A 111 -0.47 5.56 -17.50
N GLU A 112 -0.72 6.17 -18.67
CA GLU A 112 -1.97 5.96 -19.40
C GLU A 112 -1.89 4.66 -20.21
N GLU A 113 -2.73 3.69 -19.86
CA GLU A 113 -2.78 2.41 -20.55
C GLU A 113 -4.14 2.17 -21.23
N GLN A 114 -4.09 1.45 -22.35
CA GLN A 114 -5.29 0.96 -23.04
C GLN A 114 -5.87 -0.23 -22.29
N GLY A 115 -6.99 -0.02 -21.61
CA GLY A 115 -7.71 -1.05 -20.88
C GLY A 115 -9.09 -1.37 -21.45
N THR A 116 -9.83 -2.19 -20.69
CA THR A 116 -11.20 -2.59 -21.00
C THR A 116 -12.11 -2.24 -19.83
N LEU A 117 -13.23 -1.58 -20.11
CA LEU A 117 -14.34 -1.40 -19.19
C LEU A 117 -15.34 -2.53 -19.40
N TYR A 118 -15.54 -3.34 -18.38
CA TYR A 118 -16.42 -4.50 -18.36
C TYR A 118 -17.73 -4.12 -17.73
N THR A 119 -18.85 -4.34 -18.42
CA THR A 119 -20.19 -4.15 -17.85
C THR A 119 -20.87 -5.50 -17.68
N PHE A 120 -21.35 -5.77 -16.48
CA PHE A 120 -21.94 -7.05 -16.07
C PHE A 120 -23.12 -6.85 -15.13
N ARG A 121 -23.82 -7.93 -14.82
CA ARG A 121 -25.02 -7.97 -13.99
C ARG A 121 -24.73 -8.61 -12.64
N TYR A 122 -25.08 -7.87 -11.59
CA TYR A 122 -25.23 -8.36 -10.24
C TYR A 122 -26.62 -8.96 -10.05
N PRO A 123 -26.76 -10.27 -9.78
CA PRO A 123 -28.04 -10.85 -9.38
C PRO A 123 -28.53 -10.22 -8.08
N LEU A 124 -29.82 -9.88 -8.03
CA LEU A 124 -30.48 -9.33 -6.85
C LEU A 124 -31.30 -10.41 -6.18
N LYS A 125 -31.23 -10.47 -4.84
CA LYS A 125 -32.11 -11.33 -4.07
C LYS A 125 -33.56 -10.93 -4.36
N PRO A 126 -34.44 -11.89 -4.71
CA PRO A 126 -35.82 -11.59 -5.01
C PRO A 126 -36.51 -10.99 -3.78
N ASN A 127 -37.36 -10.00 -4.01
CA ASN A 127 -38.24 -9.50 -2.96
C ASN A 127 -39.24 -10.59 -2.57
N GLY A 128 -39.78 -10.54 -1.35
CA GLY A 128 -40.73 -11.54 -0.85
C GLY A 128 -42.00 -11.68 -1.70
N ASP A 129 -42.32 -10.68 -2.51
CA ASP A 129 -43.44 -10.63 -3.46
C ASP A 129 -43.03 -10.92 -4.94
N GLY A 130 -41.74 -11.17 -5.19
CA GLY A 130 -41.19 -11.39 -6.53
C GLY A 130 -41.14 -10.15 -7.44
N SER A 131 -41.43 -8.96 -6.90
CA SER A 131 -41.40 -7.70 -7.66
C SER A 131 -40.00 -7.07 -7.71
N GLY A 132 -39.78 -6.15 -8.65
CA GLY A 132 -38.54 -5.38 -8.79
C GLY A 132 -37.51 -6.01 -9.74
N PRO A 133 -36.39 -5.31 -9.99
CA PRO A 133 -35.35 -5.80 -10.88
C PRO A 133 -34.71 -7.07 -10.33
N GLN A 134 -34.40 -8.01 -11.23
CA GLN A 134 -33.68 -9.25 -10.93
C GLN A 134 -32.16 -9.04 -10.96
N TYR A 135 -31.69 -7.99 -11.63
CA TYR A 135 -30.28 -7.69 -11.80
C TYR A 135 -30.01 -6.20 -11.68
N LEU A 136 -28.79 -5.86 -11.27
CA LEU A 136 -28.22 -4.51 -11.30
C LEU A 136 -27.00 -4.51 -12.23
N GLU A 137 -26.96 -3.63 -13.23
CA GLU A 137 -25.79 -3.52 -14.11
C GLU A 137 -24.71 -2.64 -13.49
N VAL A 138 -23.47 -3.12 -13.49
CA VAL A 138 -22.29 -2.46 -12.90
C VAL A 138 -21.14 -2.51 -13.90
N SER A 139 -20.31 -1.45 -13.91
CA SER A 139 -19.11 -1.38 -14.75
C SER A 139 -17.82 -1.39 -13.91
N THR A 140 -16.78 -2.07 -14.39
CA THR A 140 -15.45 -2.12 -13.75
C THR A 140 -14.34 -2.28 -14.78
N THR A 141 -13.14 -1.76 -14.49
CA THR A 141 -11.91 -2.06 -15.26
C THR A 141 -11.16 -3.28 -14.72
N ARG A 142 -11.53 -3.77 -13.53
CA ARG A 142 -10.86 -4.86 -12.80
C ARG A 142 -11.82 -5.98 -12.42
N PRO A 143 -12.24 -6.85 -13.35
CA PRO A 143 -13.15 -7.95 -13.07
C PRO A 143 -12.69 -8.86 -11.93
N GLU A 144 -11.40 -9.17 -11.84
CA GLU A 144 -10.84 -10.03 -10.79
C GLU A 144 -11.13 -9.55 -9.36
N THR A 145 -11.32 -8.24 -9.18
CA THR A 145 -11.63 -7.64 -7.87
C THR A 145 -13.08 -7.83 -7.45
N ILE A 146 -13.98 -8.25 -8.35
CA ILE A 146 -15.39 -8.55 -8.02
C ILE A 146 -15.48 -9.58 -6.89
N LEU A 147 -14.53 -10.51 -6.84
CA LEU A 147 -14.45 -11.55 -5.80
C LEU A 147 -14.25 -10.96 -4.39
N GLY A 148 -13.74 -9.73 -4.28
CA GLY A 148 -13.58 -9.00 -3.03
C GLY A 148 -14.71 -8.02 -2.71
N ASP A 149 -15.77 -7.95 -3.54
CA ASP A 149 -16.82 -6.96 -3.39
C ASP A 149 -17.59 -7.14 -2.06
N THR A 150 -17.85 -6.01 -1.41
CA THR A 150 -18.57 -5.98 -0.13
C THR A 150 -19.80 -5.09 -0.15
N ALA A 151 -19.99 -4.31 -1.22
CA ALA A 151 -21.24 -3.62 -1.53
C ALA A 151 -21.33 -3.29 -3.02
N VAL A 152 -22.52 -2.88 -3.47
CA VAL A 152 -22.68 -2.09 -4.70
C VAL A 152 -23.18 -0.71 -4.30
N ALA A 153 -22.49 0.35 -4.72
CA ALA A 153 -22.86 1.73 -4.43
C ALA A 153 -23.57 2.37 -5.62
N VAL A 154 -24.60 3.17 -5.32
CA VAL A 154 -25.29 4.03 -6.30
C VAL A 154 -25.35 5.45 -5.76
N HIS A 155 -25.51 6.44 -6.64
CA HIS A 155 -25.65 7.82 -6.18
C HIS A 155 -27.02 8.04 -5.50
N PRO A 156 -27.11 8.72 -4.34
CA PRO A 156 -28.36 8.92 -3.60
C PRO A 156 -29.46 9.63 -4.39
N GLU A 157 -29.07 10.51 -5.31
CA GLU A 157 -30.01 11.30 -6.12
C GLU A 157 -30.38 10.63 -7.45
N ASP A 158 -29.77 9.48 -7.79
CA ASP A 158 -30.07 8.78 -9.03
C ASP A 158 -31.44 8.07 -8.96
N ALA A 159 -32.41 8.65 -9.66
CA ALA A 159 -33.78 8.15 -9.69
C ALA A 159 -33.90 6.71 -10.24
N ARG A 160 -32.92 6.22 -11.02
CA ARG A 160 -32.92 4.87 -11.57
C ARG A 160 -32.77 3.79 -10.49
N TYR A 161 -32.14 4.12 -9.37
CA TYR A 161 -31.72 3.16 -8.35
C TYR A 161 -32.35 3.34 -6.98
N LYS A 162 -33.29 4.29 -6.82
CA LYS A 162 -33.96 4.54 -5.53
C LYS A 162 -34.61 3.30 -4.92
N ASP A 163 -35.18 2.43 -5.75
CA ASP A 163 -35.89 1.22 -5.31
C ASP A 163 -34.97 0.01 -5.06
N VAL A 164 -33.66 0.13 -5.33
CA VAL A 164 -32.68 -0.95 -5.09
C VAL A 164 -31.79 -0.72 -3.89
N VAL A 165 -31.68 0.51 -3.38
CA VAL A 165 -30.91 0.80 -2.15
C VAL A 165 -31.50 0.02 -0.97
N GLY A 166 -30.63 -0.64 -0.20
CA GLY A 166 -31.01 -1.51 0.92
C GLY A 166 -31.40 -2.94 0.51
N ARG A 167 -31.49 -3.25 -0.79
CA ARG A 167 -31.62 -4.64 -1.25
C ARG A 167 -30.27 -5.36 -1.18
N THR A 168 -30.33 -6.69 -1.29
CA THR A 168 -29.15 -7.56 -1.31
C THR A 168 -28.81 -7.95 -2.73
N ALA A 169 -27.56 -7.69 -3.13
CA ALA A 169 -26.95 -8.21 -4.34
C ALA A 169 -26.12 -9.46 -4.02
N ILE A 170 -25.90 -10.31 -5.02
CA ILE A 170 -25.14 -11.56 -4.89
C ILE A 170 -23.86 -11.43 -5.72
N VAL A 171 -22.70 -11.55 -5.07
CA VAL A 171 -21.40 -11.54 -5.74
C VAL A 171 -21.34 -12.65 -6.78
N PRO A 172 -21.13 -12.32 -8.08
CA PRO A 172 -20.99 -13.32 -9.12
C PRO A 172 -19.94 -14.38 -8.76
N MET A 173 -20.24 -15.64 -9.09
CA MET A 173 -19.40 -16.82 -8.87
C MET A 173 -19.19 -17.24 -7.41
N LEU A 174 -19.12 -16.31 -6.45
CA LEU A 174 -18.97 -16.64 -5.02
C LEU A 174 -20.28 -16.79 -4.27
N ASN A 175 -21.39 -16.30 -4.81
CA ASN A 175 -22.71 -16.31 -4.18
C ASN A 175 -22.75 -15.64 -2.79
N ARG A 176 -21.79 -14.76 -2.49
CA ARG A 176 -21.76 -13.97 -1.25
C ARG A 176 -22.82 -12.87 -1.32
N GLU A 177 -23.60 -12.71 -0.26
CA GLU A 177 -24.59 -11.64 -0.15
C GLU A 177 -23.93 -10.33 0.26
N ILE A 178 -24.22 -9.24 -0.47
CA ILE A 178 -23.69 -7.90 -0.20
C ILE A 178 -24.81 -6.85 -0.29
N PRO A 179 -24.77 -5.78 0.53
CA PRO A 179 -25.75 -4.70 0.47
C PRO A 179 -25.59 -3.81 -0.77
N ILE A 180 -26.69 -3.19 -1.17
CA ILE A 180 -26.68 -2.05 -2.09
C ILE A 180 -26.81 -0.77 -1.27
N ILE A 181 -25.80 0.10 -1.35
CA ILE A 181 -25.69 1.33 -0.55
C ILE A 181 -25.81 2.58 -1.43
N ALA A 182 -26.11 3.71 -0.79
CA ALA A 182 -26.12 5.01 -1.45
C ALA A 182 -24.90 5.83 -1.00
N ASP A 183 -24.05 6.26 -1.92
CA ASP A 183 -22.87 7.08 -1.63
C ASP A 183 -22.68 8.18 -2.68
N ALA A 184 -22.44 9.41 -2.23
CA ALA A 184 -22.31 10.58 -3.09
C ALA A 184 -21.02 10.59 -3.95
N TYR A 185 -20.07 9.71 -3.66
CA TYR A 185 -18.88 9.52 -4.50
C TYR A 185 -19.21 8.95 -5.88
N VAL A 186 -20.31 8.19 -6.00
CA VAL A 186 -20.67 7.53 -7.26
C VAL A 186 -21.12 8.56 -8.29
N ASP A 187 -20.45 8.61 -9.44
CA ASP A 187 -20.86 9.43 -10.58
C ASP A 187 -22.02 8.77 -11.35
N PRO A 188 -23.23 9.36 -11.39
CA PRO A 188 -24.36 8.81 -12.12
C PRO A 188 -24.13 8.71 -13.64
N GLU A 189 -23.26 9.54 -14.21
CA GLU A 189 -22.97 9.59 -15.64
C GLU A 189 -21.91 8.57 -16.07
N PHE A 190 -21.14 8.03 -15.11
CA PHE A 190 -20.08 7.07 -15.39
C PHE A 190 -20.60 5.63 -15.49
N GLY A 191 -20.33 4.98 -16.62
CA GLY A 191 -20.69 3.57 -16.83
C GLY A 191 -22.20 3.36 -16.76
N THR A 192 -22.65 2.62 -15.75
CA THR A 192 -24.09 2.41 -15.48
C THR A 192 -24.65 3.41 -14.47
N GLY A 193 -23.81 4.11 -13.70
CA GLY A 193 -24.21 4.86 -12.51
C GLY A 193 -24.30 4.00 -11.23
N ALA A 194 -23.90 2.72 -11.31
CA ALA A 194 -23.69 1.84 -10.17
C ALA A 194 -22.23 1.35 -10.15
N LEU A 195 -21.62 1.39 -8.97
CA LEU A 195 -20.20 1.10 -8.73
C LEU A 195 -20.08 -0.13 -7.84
N LYS A 196 -19.28 -1.13 -8.24
CA LYS A 196 -18.88 -2.19 -7.30
C LYS A 196 -17.93 -1.62 -6.25
N VAL A 197 -18.10 -2.00 -5.00
CA VAL A 197 -17.25 -1.52 -3.90
C VAL A 197 -16.38 -2.67 -3.41
N THR A 198 -15.07 -2.58 -3.66
CA THR A 198 -14.03 -3.53 -3.22
C THR A 198 -13.03 -2.86 -2.27
N PRO A 199 -13.38 -2.63 -0.99
CA PRO A 199 -12.55 -1.82 -0.08
C PRO A 199 -11.11 -2.31 0.09
N GLY A 200 -10.86 -3.62 -0.07
CA GLY A 200 -9.52 -4.17 0.07
C GLY A 200 -8.58 -3.95 -1.12
N HIS A 201 -9.06 -3.38 -2.23
CA HIS A 201 -8.31 -3.33 -3.50
C HIS A 201 -8.44 -2.04 -4.31
N ASP A 202 -9.13 -1.01 -3.80
CA ASP A 202 -9.19 0.32 -4.41
C ASP A 202 -9.25 1.41 -3.32
N PRO A 203 -8.44 2.49 -3.40
CA PRO A 203 -8.44 3.55 -2.40
C PRO A 203 -9.78 4.28 -2.22
N ASN A 204 -10.57 4.44 -3.29
CA ASN A 204 -11.85 5.12 -3.18
C ASN A 204 -12.91 4.19 -2.59
N ASP A 205 -12.89 2.91 -3.00
CA ASP A 205 -13.74 1.89 -2.40
C ASP A 205 -13.40 1.68 -0.91
N TYR A 206 -12.13 1.82 -0.52
CA TYR A 206 -11.70 1.78 0.87
C TYR A 206 -12.36 2.89 1.70
N GLU A 207 -12.35 4.13 1.20
CA GLU A 207 -13.01 5.26 1.85
C GLU A 207 -14.54 5.09 1.93
N ILE A 208 -15.17 4.55 0.87
CA ILE A 208 -16.59 4.17 0.92
C ILE A 208 -16.81 3.09 2.00
N GLY A 209 -15.95 2.08 2.04
CA GLY A 209 -15.99 1.01 3.04
C GLY A 209 -15.92 1.54 4.46
N LEU A 210 -15.04 2.50 4.74
CA LEU A 210 -14.94 3.15 6.04
C LEU A 210 -16.19 3.97 6.39
N ARG A 211 -16.75 4.72 5.42
CA ARG A 211 -17.96 5.55 5.64
C ARG A 211 -19.21 4.71 5.97
N HIS A 212 -19.31 3.51 5.41
CA HIS A 212 -20.48 2.63 5.54
C HIS A 212 -20.24 1.40 6.41
N ASP A 213 -19.10 1.31 7.10
CA ASP A 213 -18.73 0.18 7.96
C ASP A 213 -18.78 -1.18 7.22
N LEU A 214 -18.26 -1.20 5.99
CA LEU A 214 -18.22 -2.40 5.16
C LEU A 214 -17.04 -3.31 5.53
N PRO A 215 -17.18 -4.64 5.38
CA PRO A 215 -16.06 -5.56 5.54
C PRO A 215 -14.89 -5.22 4.60
N MET A 216 -13.68 -5.31 5.14
CA MET A 216 -12.42 -5.08 4.43
C MET A 216 -11.82 -6.42 4.01
N ILE A 217 -12.28 -6.97 2.87
CA ILE A 217 -11.85 -8.29 2.37
C ILE A 217 -10.65 -8.14 1.45
N ASN A 218 -9.55 -8.84 1.77
CA ASN A 218 -8.40 -8.99 0.89
C ASN A 218 -8.47 -10.34 0.16
N ILE A 219 -8.49 -10.33 -1.18
CA ILE A 219 -8.50 -11.52 -2.04
C ILE A 219 -7.13 -11.86 -2.65
N MET A 220 -6.08 -11.10 -2.36
CA MET A 220 -4.74 -11.29 -2.94
C MET A 220 -3.69 -11.67 -1.89
N ASN A 221 -2.76 -12.52 -2.31
CA ASN A 221 -1.50 -12.76 -1.63
C ASN A 221 -0.47 -11.66 -1.96
N PRO A 222 0.65 -11.58 -1.22
CA PRO A 222 1.72 -10.62 -1.50
C PRO A 222 2.36 -10.74 -2.89
N ASP A 223 2.29 -11.89 -3.55
CA ASP A 223 2.77 -12.08 -4.94
C ASP A 223 1.71 -11.73 -6.00
N ALA A 224 0.57 -11.19 -5.56
CA ALA A 224 -0.62 -10.88 -6.36
C ALA A 224 -1.29 -12.09 -7.05
N THR A 225 -1.04 -13.30 -6.54
CA THR A 225 -1.93 -14.44 -6.76
C THR A 225 -3.17 -14.31 -5.86
N LEU A 226 -4.29 -14.91 -6.27
CA LEU A 226 -5.50 -14.88 -5.46
C LEU A 226 -5.43 -15.87 -4.29
N ASN A 227 -5.95 -15.48 -3.14
CA ASN A 227 -6.00 -16.30 -1.92
C ASN A 227 -7.33 -17.06 -1.79
N GLN A 228 -7.60 -17.67 -0.64
CA GLN A 228 -8.79 -18.50 -0.42
C GLN A 228 -10.11 -17.73 -0.47
N GLU A 229 -10.12 -16.41 -0.20
CA GLU A 229 -11.31 -15.57 -0.29
C GLU A 229 -11.83 -15.44 -1.73
N ALA A 230 -10.99 -15.77 -2.72
CA ALA A 230 -11.36 -15.80 -4.14
C ALA A 230 -12.03 -17.12 -4.56
N GLY A 231 -12.26 -18.09 -3.66
CA GLY A 231 -12.94 -19.35 -3.96
C GLY A 231 -12.21 -20.17 -5.03
N ASP A 232 -12.93 -20.58 -6.08
CA ASP A 232 -12.41 -21.43 -7.18
C ASP A 232 -11.29 -20.79 -8.01
N TYR A 233 -10.99 -19.51 -7.77
CA TYR A 233 -9.92 -18.77 -8.44
C TYR A 233 -8.64 -18.69 -7.59
N ALA A 234 -8.63 -19.24 -6.39
CA ALA A 234 -7.47 -19.28 -5.51
C ALA A 234 -6.25 -19.91 -6.19
N GLY A 235 -5.08 -19.30 -6.00
CA GLY A 235 -3.80 -19.72 -6.57
C GLY A 235 -3.53 -19.25 -8.00
N LEU A 236 -4.50 -18.59 -8.65
CA LEU A 236 -4.28 -17.99 -9.97
C LEU A 236 -3.62 -16.61 -9.84
N ASP A 237 -2.72 -16.27 -10.76
CA ASP A 237 -2.28 -14.89 -10.96
C ASP A 237 -3.48 -13.99 -11.32
N ARG A 238 -3.50 -12.75 -10.81
CA ARG A 238 -4.60 -11.80 -11.00
C ARG A 238 -5.04 -11.58 -12.45
N PHE A 239 -4.11 -11.57 -13.41
CA PHE A 239 -4.46 -11.36 -14.82
C PHE A 239 -5.02 -12.63 -15.47
N VAL A 240 -4.55 -13.80 -15.02
CA VAL A 240 -5.13 -15.10 -15.40
C VAL A 240 -6.53 -15.23 -14.80
N ALA A 241 -6.70 -14.90 -13.52
CA ALA A 241 -7.98 -14.90 -12.83
C ALA A 241 -8.98 -13.94 -13.49
N ARG A 242 -8.55 -12.74 -13.89
CA ARG A 242 -9.38 -11.78 -14.66
C ARG A 242 -10.01 -12.43 -15.90
N LYS A 243 -9.19 -13.11 -16.71
CA LYS A 243 -9.66 -13.75 -17.95
C LYS A 243 -10.60 -14.93 -17.65
N LYS A 244 -10.24 -15.77 -16.68
CA LYS A 244 -11.04 -16.93 -16.29
C LYS A 244 -12.39 -16.51 -15.72
N LEU A 245 -12.39 -15.58 -14.76
CA LEU A 245 -13.61 -15.07 -14.12
C LEU A 245 -14.57 -14.47 -15.14
N TRP A 246 -14.06 -13.67 -16.08
CA TRP A 246 -14.89 -13.11 -17.13
C TRP A 246 -15.52 -14.19 -18.02
N ALA A 247 -14.74 -15.19 -18.46
CA ALA A 247 -15.26 -16.30 -19.25
C ALA A 247 -16.32 -17.13 -18.51
N ASP A 248 -16.13 -17.37 -17.21
CA ASP A 248 -17.11 -18.08 -16.38
C ASP A 248 -18.40 -17.25 -16.19
N MET A 249 -18.28 -15.92 -16.05
CA MET A 249 -19.43 -15.00 -16.02
C MET A 249 -20.16 -14.94 -17.38
N GLU A 250 -19.44 -15.00 -18.50
CA GLU A 250 -20.04 -15.10 -19.85
C GLU A 250 -20.83 -16.40 -20.00
N ALA A 251 -20.27 -17.53 -19.57
CA ALA A 251 -20.94 -18.82 -19.58
C ALA A 251 -22.20 -18.83 -18.69
N ALA A 252 -22.19 -18.07 -17.60
CA ALA A 252 -23.33 -17.86 -16.72
C ALA A 252 -24.34 -16.81 -17.24
N GLY A 253 -24.07 -16.14 -18.37
CA GLY A 253 -24.95 -15.12 -18.95
C GLY A 253 -25.05 -13.83 -18.14
N LEU A 254 -24.03 -13.53 -17.30
CA LEU A 254 -24.01 -12.35 -16.44
C LEU A 254 -23.34 -11.13 -17.09
N THR A 255 -22.68 -11.29 -18.23
CA THR A 255 -21.99 -10.20 -18.92
C THR A 255 -22.93 -9.43 -19.85
N VAL A 256 -22.64 -8.15 -20.06
CA VAL A 256 -23.46 -7.26 -20.91
C VAL A 256 -22.66 -6.78 -22.11
N ARG A 257 -21.53 -6.12 -21.87
CA ARG A 257 -20.63 -5.60 -22.91
C ARG A 257 -19.24 -5.30 -22.38
N THR A 258 -18.29 -5.18 -23.29
CA THR A 258 -16.94 -4.68 -23.03
C THR A 258 -16.68 -3.48 -23.94
N GLU A 259 -15.99 -2.48 -23.39
CA GLU A 259 -15.65 -1.25 -24.11
C GLU A 259 -14.17 -0.93 -23.90
N GLU A 260 -13.50 -0.48 -24.95
CA GLU A 260 -12.11 -0.02 -24.84
C GLU A 260 -12.05 1.33 -24.13
N ARG A 261 -11.12 1.49 -23.19
CA ARG A 261 -10.97 2.73 -22.42
C ARG A 261 -9.54 2.94 -21.96
N LEU A 262 -9.03 4.15 -22.19
CA LEU A 262 -7.80 4.62 -21.59
C LEU A 262 -8.02 4.93 -20.11
N HIS A 263 -7.11 4.46 -19.26
CA HIS A 263 -7.11 4.76 -17.84
C HIS A 263 -5.70 4.87 -17.29
N GLN A 264 -5.57 5.54 -16.14
CA GLN A 264 -4.31 5.70 -15.43
C GLN A 264 -4.05 4.45 -14.58
N VAL A 265 -2.90 3.80 -14.79
CA VAL A 265 -2.44 2.65 -14.01
C VAL A 265 -1.23 3.07 -13.19
N GLY A 266 -1.19 2.70 -11.92
CA GLY A 266 -0.05 2.97 -11.05
C GLY A 266 1.04 1.91 -11.20
N HIS A 267 2.26 2.34 -11.44
CA HIS A 267 3.46 1.48 -11.56
C HIS A 267 4.46 1.84 -10.47
N CYS A 268 5.18 0.84 -9.99
CA CYS A 268 6.29 1.07 -9.07
C CYS A 268 7.40 1.83 -9.80
N GLN A 269 7.78 3.01 -9.31
CA GLN A 269 8.83 3.86 -9.90
C GLN A 269 10.15 3.11 -10.20
N ARG A 270 10.46 2.05 -9.43
CA ARG A 270 11.77 1.38 -9.47
C ARG A 270 11.81 0.14 -10.36
N CYS A 271 10.70 -0.57 -10.48
CA CYS A 271 10.63 -1.83 -11.22
C CYS A 271 9.55 -1.86 -12.31
N HIS A 272 8.75 -0.79 -12.42
CA HIS A 272 7.66 -0.59 -13.39
C HIS A 272 6.54 -1.64 -13.34
N THR A 273 6.54 -2.52 -12.33
CA THR A 273 5.44 -3.47 -12.11
C THR A 273 4.20 -2.70 -11.65
N ILE A 274 3.03 -3.09 -12.17
CA ILE A 274 1.73 -2.57 -11.74
C ILE A 274 1.58 -2.77 -10.23
N VAL A 275 1.30 -1.68 -9.53
CA VAL A 275 1.07 -1.62 -8.09
C VAL A 275 -0.33 -2.13 -7.78
N GLU A 276 -0.42 -2.93 -6.73
CA GLU A 276 -1.69 -3.44 -6.23
C GLU A 276 -2.05 -2.71 -4.93
N PRO A 277 -3.23 -2.08 -4.84
CA PRO A 277 -3.77 -1.70 -3.56
C PRO A 277 -4.09 -2.97 -2.77
N LEU A 278 -3.48 -3.10 -1.59
CA LEU A 278 -3.57 -4.29 -0.75
C LEU A 278 -3.78 -3.87 0.70
N LEU A 279 -4.67 -4.55 1.42
CA LEU A 279 -4.75 -4.38 2.87
C LEU A 279 -3.52 -5.01 3.52
N SER A 280 -2.79 -4.20 4.26
CA SER A 280 -1.62 -4.65 4.98
C SER A 280 -1.53 -3.96 6.33
N GLU A 281 -1.17 -4.74 7.34
CA GLU A 281 -0.84 -4.22 8.66
C GLU A 281 0.58 -3.66 8.64
N GLN A 282 0.69 -2.35 8.80
CA GLN A 282 1.95 -1.61 8.66
C GLN A 282 2.10 -0.61 9.81
N TRP A 283 3.31 -0.06 9.94
CA TRP A 283 3.63 1.06 10.81
C TRP A 283 3.40 2.38 10.10
N TRP A 284 2.69 3.29 10.77
CA TRP A 284 2.27 4.57 10.23
C TRP A 284 2.66 5.72 11.16
N VAL A 285 2.96 6.87 10.57
CA VAL A 285 3.13 8.15 11.29
C VAL A 285 1.91 9.03 11.04
N LYS A 286 1.30 9.55 12.11
CA LYS A 286 0.24 10.56 12.04
C LYS A 286 0.79 11.87 11.50
N MET A 287 0.48 12.19 10.24
CA MET A 287 1.10 13.33 9.57
C MET A 287 0.41 14.65 9.87
N GLU A 288 -0.91 14.66 10.08
CA GLU A 288 -1.66 15.90 10.35
C GLU A 288 -1.07 16.76 11.50
N PRO A 289 -0.75 16.23 12.70
CA PRO A 289 -0.14 17.03 13.76
C PRO A 289 1.27 17.51 13.42
N LEU A 290 2.04 16.74 12.64
CA LEU A 290 3.40 17.09 12.22
C LEU A 290 3.42 18.11 11.08
N ALA A 291 2.40 18.10 10.22
CA ALA A 291 2.27 18.99 9.08
C ALA A 291 1.99 20.44 9.51
N LYS A 292 1.17 20.63 10.54
CA LYS A 292 0.77 21.95 11.07
C LYS A 292 1.96 22.87 11.38
N PRO A 293 2.95 22.48 12.23
CA PRO A 293 4.10 23.35 12.52
C PRO A 293 4.98 23.60 11.30
N ALA A 294 5.10 22.65 10.36
CA ALA A 294 5.87 22.82 9.14
C ALA A 294 5.22 23.84 8.19
N ILE A 295 3.89 23.78 8.01
CA ILE A 295 3.12 24.78 7.27
C ILE A 295 3.30 26.17 7.90
N GLU A 296 3.19 26.28 9.22
CA GLU A 296 3.32 27.56 9.92
C GLU A 296 4.73 28.16 9.80
N ALA A 297 5.77 27.33 9.80
CA ALA A 297 7.15 27.80 9.59
C ALA A 297 7.33 28.48 8.22
N VAL A 298 6.65 28.00 7.17
CA VAL A 298 6.67 28.64 5.85
C VAL A 298 5.76 29.87 5.83
N ARG A 299 4.54 29.78 6.36
CA ARG A 299 3.58 30.91 6.40
C ARG A 299 4.10 32.11 7.18
N SER A 300 4.76 31.89 8.31
CA SER A 300 5.38 32.93 9.13
C SER A 300 6.66 33.52 8.51
N GLY A 301 7.20 32.89 7.46
CA GLY A 301 8.44 33.28 6.80
C GLY A 301 9.72 32.86 7.55
N ALA A 302 9.60 32.01 8.57
CA ALA A 302 10.75 31.39 9.25
C ALA A 302 11.53 30.47 8.28
N ILE A 303 10.82 29.80 7.37
CA ILE A 303 11.36 29.09 6.21
C ILE A 303 10.90 29.83 4.95
N LYS A 304 11.82 30.01 3.99
CA LYS A 304 11.52 30.62 2.69
C LYS A 304 11.79 29.62 1.58
N ILE A 305 10.78 29.34 0.76
CA ILE A 305 10.91 28.43 -0.39
C ILE A 305 11.30 29.25 -1.61
N VAL A 306 12.36 28.83 -2.30
CA VAL A 306 12.87 29.52 -3.50
C VAL A 306 12.82 28.56 -4.70
N PRO A 307 12.15 28.94 -5.81
CA PRO A 307 11.33 30.15 -6.00
C PRO A 307 9.99 30.13 -5.25
N GLU A 308 9.50 31.31 -4.86
CA GLU A 308 8.25 31.53 -4.08
C GLU A 308 7.02 30.83 -4.66
N ARG A 309 6.93 30.70 -6.00
CA ARG A 309 5.82 29.99 -6.67
C ARG A 309 5.62 28.54 -6.18
N PHE A 310 6.66 27.90 -5.62
CA PHE A 310 6.56 26.55 -5.09
C PHE A 310 5.89 26.47 -3.71
N GLU A 311 5.69 27.60 -3.02
CA GLU A 311 4.93 27.62 -1.77
C GLU A 311 3.51 27.10 -1.96
N ARG A 312 2.85 27.45 -3.08
CA ARG A 312 1.52 26.92 -3.39
C ARG A 312 1.52 25.39 -3.52
N THR A 313 2.53 24.83 -4.18
CA THR A 313 2.68 23.38 -4.30
C THR A 313 2.92 22.74 -2.94
N TYR A 314 3.78 23.34 -2.12
CA TYR A 314 4.07 22.89 -0.77
C TYR A 314 2.81 22.91 0.12
N PHE A 315 2.07 24.02 0.17
CA PHE A 315 0.84 24.12 0.97
C PHE A 315 -0.22 23.13 0.51
N ASN A 316 -0.46 23.02 -0.81
CA ASN A 316 -1.40 22.05 -1.34
C ASN A 316 -1.03 20.61 -0.94
N TRP A 317 0.26 20.27 -0.91
CA TRP A 317 0.72 18.95 -0.48
C TRP A 317 0.55 18.75 1.02
N MET A 318 1.05 19.67 1.84
CA MET A 318 1.03 19.55 3.31
C MET A 318 -0.38 19.61 3.89
N GLU A 319 -1.31 20.36 3.28
CA GLU A 319 -2.70 20.49 3.74
C GLU A 319 -3.53 19.25 3.44
N ASN A 320 -3.13 18.45 2.46
CA ASN A 320 -3.84 17.23 2.04
C ASN A 320 -3.03 15.96 2.35
N ILE A 321 -1.97 16.06 3.17
CA ILE A 321 -1.08 14.96 3.46
C ILE A 321 -1.82 13.87 4.27
N ARG A 322 -1.57 12.61 3.91
CA ARG A 322 -2.08 11.44 4.63
C ARG A 322 -1.01 10.88 5.56
N ASP A 323 -1.43 10.02 6.48
CA ASP A 323 -0.50 9.32 7.36
C ASP A 323 0.52 8.52 6.53
N TRP A 324 1.78 8.57 6.95
CA TRP A 324 2.89 8.01 6.18
C TRP A 324 3.18 6.58 6.62
N CYS A 325 3.14 5.63 5.68
CA CYS A 325 3.58 4.27 5.90
C CYS A 325 5.12 4.22 5.98
N ILE A 326 5.65 3.93 7.16
CA ILE A 326 7.09 3.93 7.46
C ILE A 326 7.73 2.54 7.46
N SER A 327 6.97 1.46 7.42
CA SER A 327 7.51 0.09 7.37
C SER A 327 7.66 -0.43 5.94
N ARG A 328 8.70 -1.23 5.71
CA ARG A 328 9.04 -1.84 4.42
C ARG A 328 9.50 -3.28 4.63
N GLN A 329 9.02 -4.18 3.77
CA GLN A 329 9.36 -5.63 3.80
C GLN A 329 10.66 -5.89 3.03
N LEU A 330 11.67 -5.09 3.33
CA LEU A 330 13.00 -5.13 2.71
C LEU A 330 14.01 -5.72 3.70
N TRP A 331 15.18 -6.12 3.18
CA TRP A 331 16.27 -6.60 4.02
C TRP A 331 17.33 -5.52 4.26
N TRP A 332 17.38 -4.51 3.40
CA TRP A 332 18.31 -3.39 3.48
C TRP A 332 17.62 -2.11 3.99
N GLY A 333 18.02 -1.66 5.19
CA GLY A 333 17.49 -0.47 5.85
C GLY A 333 17.67 -0.54 7.36
N HIS A 334 17.26 0.52 8.08
CA HIS A 334 17.21 0.49 9.54
C HIS A 334 16.10 -0.47 9.99
N ARG A 335 16.41 -1.47 10.82
CA ARG A 335 15.38 -2.34 11.38
C ARG A 335 14.44 -1.55 12.26
N ILE A 336 13.15 -1.87 12.20
CA ILE A 336 12.16 -1.24 13.08
C ILE A 336 12.48 -1.61 14.53
N PRO A 337 12.60 -0.63 15.44
CA PRO A 337 12.93 -0.87 16.85
C PRO A 337 11.68 -1.23 17.64
N ILE A 338 11.06 -2.34 17.24
CA ILE A 338 9.90 -2.94 17.89
C ILE A 338 10.21 -4.42 18.16
N TRP A 339 9.88 -4.89 19.36
CA TRP A 339 9.98 -6.27 19.78
C TRP A 339 8.61 -6.81 20.17
N TYR A 340 8.32 -8.02 19.72
CA TYR A 340 7.09 -8.74 20.00
C TYR A 340 7.32 -9.76 21.10
N GLY A 341 6.48 -9.70 22.15
CA GLY A 341 6.38 -10.72 23.17
C GLY A 341 5.57 -11.94 22.70
N PRO A 342 5.52 -13.02 23.51
CA PRO A 342 4.89 -14.29 23.13
C PRO A 342 3.37 -14.21 22.90
N ASP A 343 2.71 -13.18 23.43
CA ASP A 343 1.28 -12.90 23.24
C ASP A 343 1.01 -11.80 22.19
N GLY A 344 2.06 -11.33 21.50
CA GLY A 344 1.99 -10.24 20.55
C GLY A 344 2.05 -8.84 21.16
N HIS A 345 2.31 -8.70 22.48
CA HIS A 345 2.57 -7.39 23.08
C HIS A 345 3.78 -6.72 22.43
N VAL A 346 3.73 -5.40 22.30
CA VAL A 346 4.69 -4.60 21.53
C VAL A 346 5.55 -3.77 22.48
N PHE A 347 6.87 -3.90 22.35
CA PHE A 347 7.86 -3.11 23.08
C PHE A 347 8.66 -2.25 22.10
N ALA A 348 8.75 -0.94 22.33
CA ALA A 348 9.61 -0.04 21.57
C ALA A 348 10.87 0.25 22.40
N ALA A 349 12.04 -0.07 21.87
CA ALA A 349 13.31 -0.02 22.60
C ALA A 349 14.48 0.29 21.66
N ARG A 350 15.65 0.72 22.17
CA ARG A 350 16.81 0.99 21.30
C ARG A 350 17.52 -0.30 20.90
N ASP A 351 17.50 -1.27 21.80
CA ASP A 351 18.16 -2.55 21.63
C ASP A 351 17.39 -3.67 22.35
N GLU A 352 17.86 -4.91 22.17
CA GLU A 352 17.26 -6.09 22.78
C GLU A 352 17.36 -6.08 24.32
N SER A 353 18.38 -5.44 24.89
CA SER A 353 18.54 -5.38 26.35
C SER A 353 17.46 -4.49 26.97
N GLU A 354 17.23 -3.31 26.40
CA GLU A 354 16.16 -2.41 26.81
C GLU A 354 14.78 -3.05 26.60
N ALA A 355 14.58 -3.74 25.46
CA ALA A 355 13.34 -4.48 25.21
C ALA A 355 13.10 -5.57 26.27
N GLN A 356 14.16 -6.29 26.67
CA GLN A 356 14.09 -7.34 27.69
C GLN A 356 13.75 -6.77 29.07
N GLU A 357 14.29 -5.62 29.44
CA GLU A 357 13.95 -4.93 30.69
C GLU A 357 12.47 -4.53 30.73
N GLN A 358 11.95 -3.98 29.62
CA GLN A 358 10.52 -3.65 29.49
C GLN A 358 9.64 -4.92 29.57
N ALA A 359 10.07 -6.01 28.91
CA ALA A 359 9.34 -7.27 28.93
C ALA A 359 9.32 -7.92 30.32
N ILE A 360 10.44 -7.90 31.06
CA ILE A 360 10.48 -8.38 32.45
C ILE A 360 9.54 -7.54 33.33
N ALA A 361 9.48 -6.22 33.12
CA ALA A 361 8.55 -5.37 33.87
C ALA A 361 7.07 -5.69 33.55
N HIS A 362 6.77 -6.14 32.33
CA HIS A 362 5.42 -6.50 31.88
C HIS A 362 5.00 -7.91 32.32
N TYR A 363 5.82 -8.93 32.04
CA TYR A 363 5.50 -10.34 32.29
C TYR A 363 5.99 -10.87 33.64
N GLY A 364 6.89 -10.14 34.32
CA GLY A 364 7.52 -10.56 35.57
C GLY A 364 8.70 -11.53 35.39
N GLU A 365 9.00 -11.96 34.16
CA GLU A 365 10.11 -12.85 33.83
C GLU A 365 10.70 -12.55 32.45
N ALA A 366 11.87 -13.13 32.17
CA ALA A 366 12.48 -13.02 30.87
C ALA A 366 11.74 -13.91 29.87
N VAL A 367 11.16 -13.29 28.84
CA VAL A 367 10.49 -13.99 27.72
C VAL A 367 11.34 -13.89 26.45
N HIS A 368 11.06 -14.76 25.48
CA HIS A 368 11.61 -14.62 24.14
C HIS A 368 10.96 -13.42 23.44
N LEU A 369 11.79 -12.56 22.86
CA LEU A 369 11.38 -11.41 22.08
C LEU A 369 11.81 -11.58 20.63
N GLU A 370 10.90 -11.27 19.70
CA GLU A 370 11.20 -11.24 18.28
C GLU A 370 11.16 -9.79 17.79
N GLN A 371 12.29 -9.26 17.32
CA GLN A 371 12.32 -7.93 16.72
C GLN A 371 11.59 -7.94 15.37
N ASP A 372 10.81 -6.90 15.10
CA ASP A 372 10.10 -6.69 13.85
C ASP A 372 11.03 -6.93 12.64
N PRO A 373 10.65 -7.83 11.71
CA PRO A 373 11.52 -8.22 10.61
C PRO A 373 11.67 -7.10 9.57
N ASP A 374 10.75 -6.14 9.55
CA ASP A 374 10.71 -5.05 8.60
C ASP A 374 11.79 -3.99 8.89
N VAL A 375 12.01 -3.16 7.88
CA VAL A 375 12.90 -1.99 7.96
C VAL A 375 12.09 -0.72 7.76
N LEU A 376 12.65 0.39 8.20
CA LEU A 376 12.10 1.71 7.98
C LEU A 376 12.24 2.10 6.50
N ASP A 377 11.29 2.93 6.06
CA ASP A 377 11.41 3.66 4.81
C ASP A 377 12.72 4.46 4.78
N THR A 378 13.27 4.63 3.58
CA THR A 378 14.52 5.39 3.40
C THR A 378 14.33 6.89 3.66
N TRP A 379 13.12 7.40 3.40
CA TRP A 379 12.78 8.81 3.43
C TRP A 379 12.64 9.41 4.83
#